data_AF-A0A6V8NUW1-F1
#
_entry.id   AF-A0A6V8NUW1-F1
#
_cell.length_a   1.000
_cell.length_b   1.000
_cell.length_c   1.000
_cell.angle_alpha   90.00
_cell.angle_beta   90.00
_cell.angle_gamma   90.00
#
_symmetry.space_group_name_H-M   'P 1'
#
loop_
_entity.id
_entity.type
_entity.pdbx_description
1 polymer ?
#
loop_
_entity_poly.entity_id
_entity_poly.type
_entity_poly.pdbx_seq_one_letter_code
_entity_poly.pdbx_strand_id
1 'polypeptide(L)' 'MEGEVTPILIDRDQPTFVKTPYVKDIIKRALTYVQAGFPIHFSGPSGTGKTTLAMYVAAQVGRPVVLIHGDEEFVTSD' A
#
# COMPACT_ATOMS: atom_id res chain seq x y z
N MET A 1 24.05 9.92 -5.53
CA MET A 1 23.44 10.54 -4.33
C MET A 1 22.28 9.66 -3.95
N GLU A 2 22.35 8.96 -2.83
CA GLU A 2 21.22 8.19 -2.30
C GLU A 2 20.06 9.15 -2.08
N GLY A 3 18.98 8.97 -2.85
CA GLY A 3 17.78 9.78 -2.71
C GLY A 3 17.18 9.54 -1.32
N GLU A 4 17.13 10.59 -0.51
CA GLU A 4 16.53 10.52 0.82
C GLU A 4 15.05 10.15 0.69
N VAL A 5 14.70 8.93 1.09
CA VAL A 5 13.33 8.43 1.00
C VAL A 5 12.53 9.04 2.15
N THR A 6 11.77 10.09 1.86
CA THR A 6 10.96 10.78 2.87
C THR A 6 9.70 9.95 3.20
N PRO A 7 9.50 9.54 4.46
CA PRO A 7 8.28 8.84 4.85
C PRO A 7 7.07 9.76 4.77
N ILE A 8 5.96 9.26 4.23
CA ILE A 8 4.68 9.95 4.19
C ILE A 8 3.76 9.42 5.28
N LEU A 9 3.05 10.32 5.97
CA LEU A 9 1.96 9.97 6.87
C LEU A 9 0.64 10.03 6.11
N ILE A 10 -0.19 9.00 6.27
CA ILE A 10 -1.51 8.93 5.64
C ILE A 10 -2.54 8.96 6.75
N ASP A 11 -3.54 9.84 6.62
CA ASP A 11 -4.64 9.90 7.57
C ASP A 11 -5.44 8.59 7.56
N ARG A 12 -5.78 8.14 8.77
CA ARG A 12 -6.64 6.96 9.00
C ARG A 12 -8.07 7.25 8.58
N ASP A 13 -8.52 8.49 8.75
CA ASP A 13 -9.83 8.91 8.28
C ASP A 13 -9.78 9.24 6.79
N GLN A 14 -10.47 8.44 6.00
CA GLN A 14 -10.57 8.59 4.55
C GLN A 14 -12.06 8.50 4.17
N PRO A 15 -12.82 9.58 4.36
CA PRO A 15 -14.29 9.58 4.20
C PRO A 15 -14.73 9.27 2.76
N THR A 16 -13.85 9.47 1.78
CA THR A 16 -14.10 9.19 0.37
C THR A 16 -13.79 7.76 -0.06
N PHE A 17 -13.18 6.94 0.82
CA PHE A 17 -12.85 5.55 0.50
C PHE A 17 -14.09 4.65 0.61
N VAL A 18 -14.50 4.07 -0.52
CA VAL A 18 -15.69 3.22 -0.61
C VAL A 18 -15.41 1.80 -0.10
N LYS A 19 -16.16 1.37 0.93
CA LYS A 19 -16.01 0.06 1.58
C LYS A 19 -17.20 -0.85 1.27
N THR A 20 -17.18 -1.48 0.11
CA THR A 20 -18.13 -2.57 -0.21
C THR A 20 -17.84 -3.81 0.67
N PRO A 21 -18.79 -4.76 0.81
CA PRO A 21 -18.53 -5.99 1.56
C PRO A 21 -17.26 -6.72 1.09
N TYR A 22 -17.08 -6.87 -0.22
CA TYR A 22 -15.88 -7.46 -0.82
C TYR A 22 -14.59 -6.72 -0.42
N VAL A 23 -14.58 -5.40 -0.49
CA VAL A 23 -13.41 -4.59 -0.12
C VAL A 23 -13.11 -4.70 1.37
N LYS A 24 -14.13 -4.73 2.24
CA LYS A 24 -13.97 -4.93 3.68
C LYS A 24 -13.30 -6.26 4.01
N ASP A 25 -13.67 -7.33 3.31
CA ASP A 25 -13.08 -8.66 3.52
C ASP A 25 -11.60 -8.69 3.13
N ILE A 26 -11.23 -8.02 2.03
CA ILE A 26 -9.81 -7.91 1.63
C ILE A 26 -9.02 -7.09 2.66
N ILE A 27 -9.56 -5.95 3.12
CA ILE A 27 -8.92 -5.12 4.16
C ILE A 27 -8.70 -5.93 5.43
N LYS A 28 -9.72 -6.67 5.87
CA LYS A 28 -9.64 -7.51 7.07
C LYS A 28 -8.49 -8.52 6.95
N ARG A 29 -8.43 -9.27 5.84
CA ARG A 29 -7.35 -10.23 5.58
C ARG A 29 -5.98 -9.56 5.56
N ALA A 30 -5.86 -8.45 4.84
CA ALA A 30 -4.61 -7.72 4.71
C ALA A 30 -4.07 -7.28 6.08
N LEU A 31 -4.94 -6.70 6.92
CA LEU A 31 -4.57 -6.30 8.28
C LEU A 31 -4.17 -7.49 9.14
N THR A 32 -4.88 -8.62 9.05
CA THR A 32 -4.53 -9.84 9.77
C THR A 32 -3.12 -10.34 9.40
N TYR A 33 -2.78 -10.41 8.12
CA TYR A 33 -1.44 -10.84 7.69
C TYR A 33 -0.35 -9.87 8.15
N VAL A 34 -0.57 -8.56 7.98
CA VAL A 34 0.39 -7.53 8.38
C VAL A 34 0.62 -7.55 9.90
N GLN A 35 -0.45 -7.69 10.70
CA GLN A 35 -0.35 -7.79 12.16
C GLN A 35 0.40 -9.05 12.61
N ALA A 36 0.32 -10.14 11.83
CA ALA A 36 1.08 -11.36 12.05
C ALA A 36 2.54 -11.29 11.53
N GLY A 37 2.97 -10.14 10.97
CA GLY A 37 4.33 -9.93 10.50
C GLY A 37 4.60 -10.45 9.08
N PHE A 38 3.56 -10.82 8.32
CA PHE A 38 3.71 -11.29 6.95
C PHE A 38 3.58 -10.14 5.94
N PRO A 39 4.45 -10.09 4.91
CA PRO A 39 4.28 -9.16 3.81
C PRO A 39 3.05 -9.52 2.98
N ILE A 40 2.43 -8.52 2.38
CA ILE A 40 1.26 -8.68 1.50
C ILE A 40 1.52 -8.02 0.15
N HIS A 41 0.92 -8.56 -0.91
CA HIS A 41 0.95 -8.00 -2.25
C HIS A 41 -0.47 -8.02 -2.83
N PHE A 42 -0.97 -6.85 -3.22
CA PHE A 42 -2.25 -6.73 -3.92
C PHE A 42 -2.04 -6.91 -5.43
N SER A 43 -2.69 -7.90 -6.04
CA SER A 43 -2.60 -8.20 -7.47
C SER A 43 -3.95 -8.06 -8.17
N GLY A 44 -3.92 -7.81 -9.48
CA GLY A 44 -5.11 -7.65 -10.33
C GLY A 44 -4.89 -6.69 -11.50
N PRO A 45 -5.85 -6.58 -12.43
CA PRO A 45 -5.74 -5.74 -13.64
C PRO A 45 -5.41 -4.27 -13.35
N SER A 46 -4.91 -3.54 -14.34
CA SER A 46 -4.68 -2.09 -14.20
C SER A 46 -5.99 -1.35 -13.89
N GLY A 47 -5.90 -0.24 -13.15
CA GLY A 47 -7.07 0.58 -12.81
C GLY A 47 -8.03 0.02 -11.76
N THR A 48 -7.76 -1.13 -11.15
CA THR A 48 -8.66 -1.75 -10.14
C THR A 48 -8.49 -1.22 -8.71
N GLY A 49 -7.72 -0.15 -8.51
CA GLY A 49 -7.56 0.49 -7.21
C GLY A 49 -6.58 -0.19 -6.24
N LYS A 50 -5.66 -1.03 -6.73
CA LYS A 50 -4.65 -1.73 -5.89
C LYS A 50 -3.79 -0.77 -5.06
N THR A 51 -3.26 0.28 -5.69
CA THR A 51 -2.46 1.30 -5.00
C THR A 51 -3.30 2.03 -3.97
N THR A 52 -4.53 2.42 -4.32
CA THR A 52 -5.48 3.04 -3.39
C THR A 52 -5.78 2.15 -2.19
N LEU A 53 -5.99 0.84 -2.42
CA LEU A 53 -6.21 -0.14 -1.36
C LEU A 53 -4.97 -0.31 -0.46
N ALA A 54 -3.78 -0.35 -1.05
CA ALA A 54 -2.51 -0.42 -0.32
C ALA A 54 -2.33 0.80 0.60
N MET A 55 -2.57 2.00 0.07
CA MET A 55 -2.49 3.25 0.81
C MET A 55 -3.53 3.30 1.94
N TYR A 56 -4.75 2.86 1.68
CA TYR A 56 -5.79 2.75 2.72
C TYR A 56 -5.37 1.79 3.84
N VAL A 57 -4.90 0.58 3.50
CA VAL A 57 -4.46 -0.42 4.50
C VAL A 57 -3.26 0.11 5.30
N ALA A 58 -2.29 0.75 4.65
CA ALA A 58 -1.13 1.33 5.32
C ALA A 58 -1.53 2.43 6.32
N ALA A 59 -2.51 3.28 5.98
CA ALA A 59 -3.07 4.24 6.93
C ALA A 59 -3.67 3.54 8.17
N GLN A 60 -4.42 2.46 7.98
CA GLN A 60 -4.99 1.69 9.10
C GLN A 60 -3.91 1.05 9.98
N VAL A 61 -2.78 0.62 9.41
CA VAL A 61 -1.60 0.15 10.16
C VAL A 61 -1.03 1.27 11.06
N GLY A 62 -1.14 2.53 10.63
CA GLY A 62 -0.71 3.70 11.42
C GLY A 62 0.81 3.82 11.57
N ARG A 63 1.54 3.46 10.52
CA ARG A 63 2.99 3.63 10.42
C ARG A 63 3.32 4.55 9.24
N PRO A 64 4.45 5.27 9.28
CA PRO A 64 4.94 6.01 8.11
C PRO A 64 5.10 5.09 6.91
N VAL A 65 4.70 5.59 5.74
CA VAL A 65 4.77 4.86 4.48
C VAL A 65 5.96 5.35 3.69
N VAL A 66 6.71 4.40 3.13
CA VAL A 66 7.75 4.68 2.15
C VAL A 66 7.19 4.25 0.79
N LEU A 67 7.15 5.20 -0.15
CA LEU A 67 6.70 4.94 -1.51
C LEU A 67 7.92 4.83 -2.42
N ILE A 68 8.18 3.61 -2.90
CA ILE A 68 9.27 3.32 -3.83
C ILE A 68 8.63 3.21 -5.22
N HIS A 69 9.01 4.12 -6.11
CA HIS A 69 8.72 4.01 -7.53
C HIS A 69 9.96 3.45 -8.21
N GLY A 70 9.80 2.52 -9.15
CA GLY A 70 10.88 2.24 -10.08
C GLY A 70 10.89 3.36 -11.10
N ASP A 71 11.93 4.21 -11.10
CA ASP A 71 12.28 4.91 -12.33
C ASP A 71 12.72 3.85 -13.34
N GLU A 72 12.31 3.99 -14.61
CA GLU A 72 12.62 3.10 -15.72
C GLU A 72 14.13 3.00 -16.07
N GLU A 73 15.03 3.42 -15.17
CA GLU A 73 16.47 3.16 -15.30
C GLU A 73 16.77 1.73 -14.83
N PHE A 74 16.14 0.74 -15.48
CA PHE A 74 16.63 -0.63 -15.51
C PHE A 74 17.94 -0.65 -16.31
N VAL A 75 19.03 -0.15 -15.74
CA VAL A 75 20.35 -0.66 -16.09
C VAL A 75 20.50 -1.93 -15.26
N THR A 76 20.21 -3.07 -15.87
CA THR A 76 20.74 -4.35 -15.38
C THR A 76 22.25 -4.17 -15.25
N SER A 77 22.74 -4.14 -14.02
CA SER A 77 24.17 -4.23 -13.78
C SER A 77 24.56 -5.69 -14.04
N ASP A 78 25.24 -5.94 -15.16
CA ASP A 78 26.09 -7.12 -15.31
C ASP A 78 27.26 -7.06 -14.31
#